data_AF-A0A9D6Y9X1-F1
#
_entry.id   AF-A0A9D6Y9X1-F1
#
_cell.length_a   1.000
_cell.length_b   1.000
_cell.length_c   1.000
_cell.angle_alpha   90.00
_cell.angle_beta   90.00
_cell.angle_gamma   90.00
#
_symmetry.space_group_name_H-M   'P 1'
#
loop_
_entity.id
_entity.type
_entity.pdbx_description
1 polymer ?
#
loop_
_entity_poly.entity_id
_entity_poly.type
_entity_poly.pdbx_seq_one_letter_code
_entity_poly.pdbx_strand_id
1 'polypeptide(L)'
;MKIRFLILLSALAVGLAPSGAVFAHESHKKDQPADHAGHAKGQLVPVDAKTDAAWLAKAKAGYPTEICVVSEDKLGGDMGKPQDFIYREKSKTDRLVRFCCKDCVKDFNEDPGKYLKMLATAAAKKGQNGAHAGHKR
;
A
#
# COMPACT_ATOMS: atom_id res chain seq x y z
N MET A 1 -0.30 -40.61 26.15
CA MET A 1 -0.92 -41.96 26.11
C MET A 1 -2.09 -42.01 27.09
N LYS A 2 -3.34 -42.03 26.58
CA LYS A 2 -4.68 -42.17 27.22
C LYS A 2 -5.57 -41.19 26.44
N ILE A 3 -6.36 -41.56 25.45
CA ILE A 3 -7.62 -42.33 25.46
C ILE A 3 -8.00 -42.35 23.95
N ARG A 4 -8.03 -43.43 23.17
CA ARG A 4 -8.89 -44.63 23.22
C ARG A 4 -10.37 -44.33 23.49
N PHE A 5 -10.98 -43.51 22.63
CA PHE A 5 -12.42 -43.53 22.39
C PHE A 5 -12.68 -44.20 21.03
N LEU A 6 -12.72 -45.53 21.07
CA LEU A 6 -13.57 -46.35 20.20
C LEU A 6 -15.04 -46.04 20.56
N ILE A 7 -15.96 -46.27 19.61
CA ILE A 7 -17.44 -46.09 19.64
C ILE A 7 -17.81 -44.87 18.76
N LEU A 8 -18.49 -44.95 17.61
CA LEU A 8 -19.37 -45.97 17.05
C LEU A 8 -19.46 -45.80 15.52
N LEU A 9 -19.60 -46.94 14.85
CA LEU A 9 -20.02 -47.08 13.46
C LEU A 9 -21.37 -46.40 13.22
N SER A 10 -21.43 -45.53 12.21
CA SER A 10 -22.66 -45.22 11.49
C SER A 10 -22.35 -45.22 10.00
N ALA A 11 -22.24 -46.42 9.46
CA ALA A 11 -22.34 -46.68 8.03
C ALA A 11 -23.81 -46.97 7.69
N LEU A 12 -24.44 -46.07 6.95
CA LEU A 12 -25.62 -46.31 6.10
C LEU A 12 -25.58 -45.20 5.04
N ALA A 13 -25.07 -45.52 3.85
CA ALA A 13 -25.82 -45.99 2.69
C ALA A 13 -26.42 -44.79 1.90
N VAL A 14 -25.75 -44.40 0.82
CA VAL A 14 -26.14 -44.65 -0.59
C VAL A 14 -27.10 -43.59 -1.13
N GLY A 15 -26.68 -42.92 -2.21
CA GLY A 15 -27.61 -42.58 -3.29
C GLY A 15 -27.57 -41.14 -3.83
N LEU A 16 -26.95 -40.99 -5.00
CA LEU A 16 -27.41 -40.22 -6.17
C LEU A 16 -27.83 -38.74 -6.03
N ALA A 17 -27.03 -37.85 -6.63
CA ALA A 17 -27.47 -36.60 -7.28
C ALA A 17 -28.35 -36.93 -8.53
N PRO A 18 -29.00 -35.99 -9.26
CA PRO A 18 -28.97 -34.51 -9.21
C PRO A 18 -30.37 -33.82 -9.34
N SER A 19 -30.40 -32.47 -9.40
CA SER A 19 -31.39 -31.60 -10.08
C SER A 19 -32.31 -30.71 -9.21
N GLY A 20 -32.31 -29.41 -9.52
CA GLY A 20 -33.39 -28.45 -9.23
C GLY A 20 -33.07 -27.46 -8.09
N ALA A 21 -32.26 -26.43 -8.34
CA ALA A 21 -32.68 -25.09 -8.79
C ALA A 21 -33.40 -24.26 -7.70
N VAL A 22 -32.70 -23.24 -7.20
CA VAL A 22 -33.14 -21.84 -7.00
C VAL A 22 -32.08 -21.19 -6.12
N PHE A 23 -31.27 -20.30 -6.70
CA PHE A 23 -30.96 -18.96 -6.19
C PHE A 23 -30.27 -18.21 -7.34
N ALA A 24 -31.09 -17.57 -8.15
CA ALA A 24 -30.69 -16.56 -9.11
C ALA A 24 -30.96 -15.17 -8.48
N HIS A 25 -29.89 -14.46 -8.13
CA HIS A 25 -29.69 -13.01 -8.29
C HIS A 25 -28.17 -12.79 -8.09
N GLU A 26 -27.35 -12.78 -9.14
CA GLU A 26 -27.14 -11.69 -10.09
C GLU A 26 -26.76 -10.36 -9.42
N SER A 27 -25.55 -9.88 -9.76
CA SER A 27 -24.99 -8.53 -9.51
C SER A 27 -24.53 -8.30 -8.05
N HIS A 28 -23.24 -8.24 -7.74
CA HIS A 28 -22.34 -7.13 -8.06
C HIS A 28 -20.88 -7.63 -8.02
N LYS A 29 -20.13 -7.49 -9.13
CA LYS A 29 -19.25 -6.35 -9.46
C LYS A 29 -17.84 -6.58 -8.88
N LYS A 30 -16.94 -7.12 -9.70
CA LYS A 30 -15.81 -6.43 -10.35
C LYS A 30 -14.79 -5.88 -9.35
N ASP A 31 -13.52 -6.07 -9.73
CA ASP A 31 -12.33 -5.43 -9.19
C ASP A 31 -11.64 -6.16 -8.02
N GLN A 32 -11.15 -7.37 -8.29
CA GLN A 32 -9.79 -7.70 -7.82
C GLN A 32 -8.82 -6.85 -8.64
N PRO A 33 -8.16 -5.82 -8.08
CA PRO A 33 -7.01 -5.25 -8.75
C PRO A 33 -5.93 -6.34 -8.80
N ALA A 34 -5.42 -6.57 -10.01
CA ALA A 34 -4.39 -7.53 -10.34
C ALA A 34 -3.32 -7.61 -9.24
N ASP A 35 -3.25 -8.77 -8.61
CA ASP A 35 -2.06 -9.28 -7.96
C ASP A 35 -0.97 -9.48 -9.02
N HIS A 36 -0.28 -8.41 -9.37
CA HIS A 36 1.04 -8.56 -9.97
C HIS A 36 1.97 -9.13 -8.90
N ALA A 37 2.19 -10.43 -9.02
CA ALA A 37 3.24 -11.19 -8.36
C ALA A 37 4.54 -10.38 -8.22
N GLY A 38 5.01 -10.22 -6.97
CA GLY A 38 6.29 -9.57 -6.69
C GLY A 38 6.64 -9.40 -5.22
N HIS A 39 6.19 -10.28 -4.31
CA HIS A 39 6.31 -10.03 -2.87
C HIS A 39 7.63 -10.55 -2.26
N ALA A 40 8.74 -9.90 -2.63
CA ALA A 40 9.95 -9.84 -1.80
C ALA A 40 10.39 -8.39 -1.48
N LYS A 41 9.86 -7.38 -2.20
CA LYS A 41 10.08 -5.95 -1.95
C LYS A 41 8.71 -5.29 -1.72
N GLY A 42 8.60 -4.28 -0.85
CA GLY A 42 7.31 -3.72 -0.40
C GLY A 42 6.34 -3.28 -1.51
N GLN A 43 5.06 -3.17 -1.17
CA GLN A 43 3.97 -2.86 -2.10
C GLN A 43 3.60 -1.38 -2.07
N LEU A 44 3.45 -0.75 -3.24
CA LEU A 44 2.77 0.54 -3.37
C LEU A 44 1.26 0.33 -3.51
N VAL A 45 0.49 0.96 -2.64
CA VAL A 45 -0.98 0.91 -2.64
C VAL A 45 -1.50 2.31 -3.00
N PRO A 46 -2.33 2.45 -4.05
CA PRO A 46 -2.92 3.75 -4.39
C PRO A 46 -3.83 4.24 -3.26
N VAL A 47 -3.82 5.55 -3.01
CA VAL A 47 -4.76 6.15 -2.07
C VAL A 47 -6.16 6.17 -2.69
N ASP A 48 -7.05 5.35 -2.15
CA ASP A 48 -8.46 5.28 -2.53
C ASP A 48 -9.40 5.62 -1.34
N ALA A 49 -10.71 5.53 -1.55
CA ALA A 49 -11.73 5.82 -0.53
C ALA A 49 -11.63 4.96 0.74
N LYS A 50 -10.93 3.82 0.69
CA LYS A 50 -10.63 2.97 1.85
C LYS A 50 -9.45 3.47 2.68
N THR A 51 -8.68 4.43 2.18
CA THR A 51 -7.59 5.05 2.93
C THR A 51 -8.16 5.98 3.99
N ASP A 52 -7.70 5.83 5.23
CA ASP A 52 -8.09 6.74 6.30
C ASP A 52 -7.65 8.18 5.97
N ALA A 53 -8.63 9.07 5.80
CA ALA A 53 -8.39 10.44 5.37
C ALA A 53 -7.61 11.25 6.41
N ALA A 54 -7.80 10.96 7.71
CA ALA A 54 -7.09 11.64 8.78
C ALA A 54 -5.60 11.25 8.81
N TRP A 55 -5.30 9.97 8.63
CA TRP A 55 -3.94 9.46 8.46
C TRP A 55 -3.30 10.07 7.22
N LEU A 56 -4.01 10.12 6.09
CA LEU A 56 -3.49 10.71 4.85
C LEU A 56 -3.17 12.20 5.03
N ALA A 57 -4.06 12.98 5.64
CA ALA A 57 -3.83 14.40 5.91
C ALA A 57 -2.60 14.60 6.81
N LYS A 58 -2.48 13.80 7.87
CA LYS A 58 -1.30 13.82 8.76
C LYS A 58 -0.02 13.44 8.04
N ALA A 59 -0.05 12.40 7.21
CA ALA A 59 1.09 11.95 6.44
C ALA A 59 1.52 12.98 5.39
N LYS A 60 0.56 13.68 4.76
CA LYS A 60 0.83 14.80 3.83
C LYS A 60 1.45 15.99 4.56
N ALA A 61 0.91 16.36 5.71
CA ALA A 61 1.45 17.46 6.52
C ALA A 61 2.87 17.14 7.04
N GLY A 62 3.10 15.88 7.41
CA GLY A 62 4.40 15.37 7.84
C GLY A 62 5.38 15.08 6.70
N TYR A 63 4.97 15.21 5.44
CA TYR A 63 5.81 14.82 4.31
C TYR A 63 7.06 15.72 4.25
N PRO A 64 8.26 15.13 4.10
CA PRO A 64 9.50 15.85 4.39
C PRO A 64 9.96 16.79 3.27
N THR A 65 9.39 16.66 2.08
CA THR A 65 9.81 17.42 0.90
C THR A 65 8.63 17.78 0.01
N GLU A 66 8.75 18.85 -0.76
CA GLU A 66 7.74 19.25 -1.75
C GLU A 66 8.10 18.83 -3.17
N ILE A 67 9.21 18.11 -3.34
CA ILE A 67 9.69 17.57 -4.62
C ILE A 67 9.49 16.05 -4.70
N CYS A 68 9.39 15.53 -5.91
CA CYS A 68 9.29 14.11 -6.21
C CYS A 68 10.57 13.41 -5.77
N VAL A 69 10.46 12.31 -5.03
CA VAL A 69 11.65 11.57 -4.56
C VAL A 69 12.45 10.89 -5.69
N VAL A 70 11.81 10.69 -6.85
CA VAL A 70 12.41 10.01 -8.00
C VAL A 70 13.07 11.01 -8.95
N SER A 71 12.30 12.00 -9.43
CA SER A 71 12.78 12.99 -10.41
C SER A 71 13.29 14.28 -9.79
N GLU A 72 13.11 14.49 -8.48
CA GLU A 72 13.49 15.73 -7.78
C GLU A 72 12.75 17.00 -8.26
N ASP A 73 11.74 16.84 -9.12
CA ASP A 73 10.84 17.89 -9.60
C ASP A 73 9.77 18.29 -8.58
N LYS A 74 9.28 19.53 -8.65
CA LYS A 74 8.21 20.03 -7.77
C LYS A 74 6.92 19.24 -7.93
N LEU A 75 6.39 18.72 -6.82
CA LEU A 75 5.10 18.03 -6.80
C LEU A 75 3.97 19.06 -7.05
N GLY A 76 3.08 18.78 -8.00
CA GLY A 76 1.93 19.64 -8.26
C GLY A 76 2.23 20.90 -9.06
N GLY A 77 3.41 20.99 -9.68
CA GLY A 77 3.77 22.04 -10.63
C GLY A 77 3.47 21.63 -12.07
N ASP A 78 4.43 21.91 -12.96
CA ASP A 78 4.35 21.70 -14.41
C ASP A 78 4.13 20.23 -14.82
N MET A 79 4.54 19.29 -13.96
CA MET A 79 4.37 17.85 -14.17
C MET A 79 2.95 17.34 -13.85
N GLY A 80 2.05 18.21 -13.38
CA GLY A 80 0.66 17.88 -13.09
C GLY A 80 0.39 17.48 -11.63
N LYS A 81 -0.78 16.86 -11.39
CA LYS A 81 -1.25 16.54 -10.04
C LYS A 81 -0.37 15.49 -9.37
N PRO A 82 0.05 15.70 -8.10
CA PRO A 82 0.78 14.68 -7.35
C PRO A 82 -0.03 13.39 -7.27
N GLN A 83 0.66 12.26 -7.34
CA GLN A 83 0.10 10.94 -7.12
C GLN A 83 0.58 10.43 -5.77
N ASP A 84 -0.37 10.22 -4.87
CA ASP A 84 -0.11 9.79 -3.50
C ASP A 84 -0.29 8.27 -3.39
N PHE A 85 0.72 7.60 -2.86
CA PHE A 85 0.72 6.16 -2.64
C PHE A 85 1.17 5.81 -1.23
N ILE A 86 0.65 4.71 -0.72
CA ILE A 86 1.03 4.14 0.57
C ILE A 86 2.00 3.00 0.30
N TYR A 87 3.23 3.15 0.76
CA TYR A 87 4.22 2.10 0.72
C TYR A 87 4.08 1.21 1.96
N ARG A 88 3.72 -0.06 1.74
CA ARG A 88 3.54 -1.08 2.78
C ARG A 88 4.62 -2.16 2.66
N GLU A 89 5.34 -2.41 3.74
CA GLU A 89 6.29 -3.51 3.85
C GLU A 89 5.84 -4.45 4.97
N LYS A 90 6.00 -5.77 4.80
CA LYS A 90 5.58 -6.79 5.79
C LYS A 90 6.17 -6.57 7.19
N SER A 91 7.30 -5.88 7.28
CA SER A 91 8.04 -5.65 8.53
C SER A 91 8.23 -4.16 8.87
N LYS A 92 7.56 -3.23 8.17
CA LYS A 92 7.66 -1.79 8.46
C LYS A 92 6.30 -1.12 8.50
N THR A 93 6.25 0.04 9.15
CA THR A 93 5.06 0.90 9.18
C THR A 93 4.76 1.45 7.79
N ASP A 94 3.47 1.64 7.52
CA ASP A 94 2.97 2.30 6.32
C ASP A 94 3.54 3.71 6.18
N ARG A 95 4.00 4.03 4.98
CA ARG A 95 4.60 5.34 4.66
C ARG A 95 3.95 5.96 3.44
N LEU A 96 3.63 7.25 3.52
CA LEU A 96 3.18 8.00 2.36
C LEU A 96 4.37 8.31 1.46
N VAL A 97 4.23 8.04 0.17
CA VAL A 97 5.17 8.43 -0.88
C VAL A 97 4.38 9.17 -1.95
N ARG A 98 4.94 10.30 -2.42
CA ARG A 98 4.29 11.18 -3.39
C ARG A 98 5.14 11.27 -4.65
N PHE A 99 4.49 11.12 -5.79
CA PHE A 99 5.14 11.15 -7.11
C PHE A 99 4.55 12.25 -7.99
N CYS A 100 5.34 12.79 -8.92
CA CYS A 100 4.85 13.79 -9.88
C CYS A 100 4.14 13.13 -11.08
N CYS A 101 4.52 11.91 -11.48
CA CYS A 101 3.95 11.20 -12.62
C CYS A 101 3.89 9.66 -12.40
N LYS A 102 3.27 8.95 -13.34
CA LYS A 102 3.19 7.48 -13.32
C LYS A 102 4.52 6.80 -13.58
N ASP A 103 5.38 7.40 -14.40
CA ASP A 103 6.72 6.86 -14.68
C ASP A 103 7.57 6.80 -13.40
N CYS A 104 7.47 7.84 -12.55
CA CYS A 104 8.10 7.83 -11.23
C CYS A 104 7.68 6.64 -10.36
N VAL A 105 6.43 6.18 -10.47
CA VAL A 105 5.94 5.01 -9.73
C VAL A 105 6.67 3.75 -10.19
N LYS A 106 6.90 3.63 -11.51
CA LYS A 106 7.64 2.51 -12.09
C LYS A 106 9.09 2.54 -11.64
N ASP A 107 9.78 3.67 -11.76
CA ASP A 107 11.17 3.82 -11.30
C ASP A 107 11.31 3.53 -9.81
N PHE A 108 10.34 3.94 -8.99
CA PHE A 108 10.34 3.63 -7.56
C PHE A 108 10.24 2.13 -7.29
N ASN A 109 9.42 1.39 -8.04
CA ASN A 109 9.28 -0.06 -7.86
C ASN A 109 10.55 -0.83 -8.23
N GLU A 110 11.39 -0.30 -9.13
CA GLU A 110 12.67 -0.90 -9.48
C GLU A 110 13.65 -0.88 -8.28
N ASP A 111 13.74 0.25 -7.57
CA ASP A 111 14.61 0.39 -6.40
C ASP A 111 13.98 1.20 -5.25
N PRO A 112 12.99 0.64 -4.55
CA PRO A 112 12.29 1.36 -3.48
C PRO A 112 13.23 1.71 -2.33
N GLY A 113 14.25 0.88 -2.07
CA GLY A 113 15.23 1.08 -1.00
C GLY A 113 16.03 2.37 -1.16
N LYS A 114 16.53 2.65 -2.38
CA LYS A 114 17.25 3.89 -2.71
C LYS A 114 16.39 5.12 -2.43
N TYR A 115 15.19 5.18 -2.99
CA TYR A 115 14.32 6.36 -2.86
C TYR A 115 13.80 6.55 -1.44
N LEU A 116 13.50 5.48 -0.71
CA LEU A 116 13.12 5.57 0.71
C LEU A 116 14.25 6.11 1.58
N LYS A 117 15.51 5.80 1.26
CA LYS A 117 16.66 6.37 1.95
C LYS A 117 16.83 7.86 1.65
N MET A 118 16.59 8.28 0.40
CA MET A 118 16.56 9.71 0.03
C MET A 118 15.44 10.44 0.78
N LEU A 119 14.24 9.86 0.85
CA LEU A 119 13.11 10.43 1.58
C LEU A 119 13.37 10.52 3.09
N ALA A 120 13.98 9.49 3.68
CA ALA A 120 14.37 9.49 5.10
C ALA A 120 15.45 10.56 5.38
N THR A 121 16.39 10.74 4.46
CA THR A 121 17.40 11.80 4.55
C THR A 121 16.75 13.18 4.48
N ALA A 122 15.80 13.39 3.56
CA ALA A 122 15.02 14.63 3.50
C ALA A 122 14.24 14.88 4.80
N ALA A 123 13.68 13.83 5.42
CA ALA A 123 12.99 13.94 6.70
C ALA A 123 13.93 14.34 7.84
N ALA A 124 15.11 13.73 7.91
CA ALA A 124 16.15 14.10 8.87
C ALA A 124 16.62 15.56 8.66
N LYS A 125 16.78 15.98 7.40
CA LYS A 125 17.14 17.37 7.05
C LYS A 125 16.04 18.37 7.38
N LYS A 126 14.75 18.06 7.17
CA LYS A 126 13.64 18.93 7.58
C LYS A 126 13.63 19.16 9.10
N GLY A 127 13.94 18.14 9.88
CA GLY A 127 14.13 18.25 11.33
C GLY A 127 15.32 19.15 11.73
N GLN A 128 16.37 19.20 10.91
CA GLN A 128 17.56 20.05 11.11
C GLN A 128 17.40 21.47 10.56
N ASN A 129 16.59 21.66 9.50
CA ASN A 129 16.33 22.98 8.92
C ASN A 129 15.41 23.84 9.81
N GLY A 130 14.64 23.21 10.72
CA GLY A 130 14.01 23.92 11.84
C GLY A 130 15.01 24.51 12.84
N ALA A 131 16.26 24.01 12.88
CA ALA A 131 17.35 24.56 13.69
C ALA A 131 18.26 25.55 12.93
N HIS A 132 18.08 25.70 11.61
CA HIS A 132 18.81 26.68 10.78
C HIS A 132 17.98 27.94 10.44
N ALA A 133 16.83 28.15 11.07
CA ALA A 133 16.09 29.41 11.03
C ALA A 133 16.70 30.51 11.94
N GLY A 134 18.02 30.53 12.08
CA GLY A 134 18.75 31.40 13.02
C GLY A 134 20.06 31.97 12.46
N HIS A 135 20.26 32.04 11.14
CA HIS A 135 21.41 32.73 10.56
C HIS A 135 20.99 33.99 9.79
N LYS A 136 20.50 34.97 10.55
CA LYS A 136 20.35 36.36 10.10
C LYS A 136 21.75 36.98 10.20
N ARG A 137 22.45 37.11 9.08
CA ARG A 137 23.60 38.02 8.95
C ARG A 137 23.09 39.39 8.52
#